data_AF-A0A1T3CF68-F1
#
_entry.id   AF-A0A1T3CF68-F1
#
_cell.length_a   1.000
_cell.length_b   1.000
_cell.length_c   1.000
_cell.angle_alpha   90.00
_cell.angle_beta   90.00
_cell.angle_gamma   90.00
#
_symmetry.space_group_name_H-M   'P 1'
#
loop_
_entity.id
_entity.type
_entity.pdbx_description
1 polymer ?
#
loop_
_entity_poly.entity_id
_entity_poly.type
_entity_poly.pdbx_seq_one_letter_code
_entity_poly.pdbx_strand_id
1 'polypeptide(L)'
;MAKPLRRFTERFKTALVIGLGEFCGTFMFLLLSFMGAQAALDNGPDGGKLDASTLLYIASSFGTALAVNVWVFYRVTGGMFNPAVTLGLVLVGAVKPLRALIILPMQIAAGIAAAATVSGLLPGPLSVTNSLGSGTSIVQGLFIEMFLTAQLVLTVYFLAVEKHRATFLAPVGIGVSVFIAHMAGTNFTGTGINPVRSLGPAVVTGSFRGYHWIYWLGPCLGALLSFTVYSLLKGLEYQIANPGQDAGDPETANEEAIAAAEMGQEGLAMVRSRSRSMSVPNDMMFKKEREAAMRRASVPEESPMSAADVV
;
A
#
# COMPACT_ATOMS: atom_id res chain seq x y z
N MET A 1 -26.68 18.83 30.82
CA MET A 1 -27.06 17.46 30.44
C MET A 1 -27.07 17.18 28.92
N ALA A 2 -26.77 18.14 28.02
CA ALA A 2 -26.88 17.98 26.56
C ALA A 2 -25.67 17.36 25.81
N LYS A 3 -24.53 17.14 26.48
CA LYS A 3 -23.29 16.61 25.85
C LYS A 3 -23.40 15.16 25.29
N PRO A 4 -24.09 14.21 25.95
CA PRO A 4 -24.16 12.82 25.47
C PRO A 4 -24.99 12.68 24.19
N LEU A 5 -26.18 13.32 24.13
CA LEU A 5 -27.04 13.32 22.94
C LEU A 5 -26.37 13.98 21.74
N ARG A 6 -25.66 15.09 21.95
CA ARG A 6 -24.90 15.75 20.87
C ARG A 6 -23.79 14.82 20.33
N ARG A 7 -23.03 14.15 21.20
CA ARG A 7 -21.99 13.20 20.78
C ARG A 7 -22.54 11.99 20.03
N PHE A 8 -23.69 11.45 20.44
CA PHE A 8 -24.37 10.36 19.73
C PHE A 8 -24.80 10.80 18.32
N THR A 9 -25.41 11.98 18.22
CA THR A 9 -25.87 12.56 16.96
C THR A 9 -24.72 12.78 15.97
N GLU A 10 -23.58 13.28 16.44
CA GLU A 10 -22.41 13.50 15.58
C GLU A 10 -21.77 12.17 15.11
N ARG A 11 -21.73 11.14 15.95
CA ARG A 11 -21.26 9.80 15.55
C ARG A 11 -22.16 9.18 14.48
N PHE A 12 -23.48 9.31 14.64
CA PHE A 12 -24.45 8.81 13.68
C PHE A 12 -24.34 9.53 12.33
N LYS A 13 -24.30 10.87 12.34
CA LYS A 13 -24.08 11.68 11.13
C LYS A 13 -22.78 11.29 10.42
N THR A 14 -21.70 11.10 11.17
CA THR A 14 -20.41 10.69 10.62
C THR A 14 -20.51 9.31 9.93
N ALA A 15 -21.15 8.34 10.58
CA ALA A 15 -21.38 7.03 10.00
C ALA A 15 -22.21 7.09 8.71
N LEU A 16 -23.25 7.93 8.67
CA LEU A 16 -24.05 8.16 7.47
C LEU A 16 -23.24 8.78 6.34
N VAL A 17 -22.45 9.82 6.62
CA VAL A 17 -21.59 10.46 5.60
C VAL A 17 -20.59 9.45 5.02
N ILE A 18 -19.99 8.62 5.86
CA ILE A 18 -19.05 7.57 5.43
C ILE A 18 -19.77 6.54 4.57
N GLY A 19 -20.91 6.04 5.03
CA GLY A 19 -21.65 5.01 4.30
C GLY A 19 -22.17 5.51 2.95
N LEU A 20 -22.78 6.69 2.92
CA LEU A 20 -23.30 7.29 1.69
C LEU A 20 -22.18 7.67 0.72
N GLY A 21 -21.08 8.25 1.20
CA GLY A 21 -19.98 8.65 0.34
C GLY A 21 -19.28 7.45 -0.31
N GLU A 22 -19.07 6.37 0.44
CA GLU A 22 -18.51 5.13 -0.14
C GLU A 22 -19.49 4.44 -1.08
N PHE A 23 -20.79 4.43 -0.77
CA PHE A 23 -21.78 3.89 -1.69
C PHE A 23 -21.85 4.68 -3.00
N CYS A 24 -22.09 5.99 -2.93
CA CYS A 24 -22.25 6.84 -4.11
C CYS A 24 -20.98 6.86 -4.96
N GLY A 25 -19.82 6.95 -4.32
CA GLY A 25 -18.56 7.00 -5.05
C GLY A 25 -18.16 5.65 -5.66
N THR A 26 -18.35 4.51 -4.96
CA THR A 26 -18.17 3.19 -5.57
C THR A 26 -19.15 2.94 -6.70
N PHE A 27 -20.41 3.34 -6.51
CA PHE A 27 -21.46 3.18 -7.52
C PHE A 27 -21.10 3.95 -8.78
N MET A 28 -20.78 5.25 -8.67
CA MET A 28 -20.43 6.08 -9.82
C MET A 28 -19.13 5.63 -10.49
N PHE A 29 -18.11 5.26 -9.72
CA PHE A 29 -16.87 4.70 -10.25
C PHE A 29 -17.15 3.45 -11.08
N LEU A 30 -17.83 2.44 -10.50
CA LEU A 30 -18.05 1.17 -11.18
C LEU A 30 -19.08 1.27 -12.30
N LEU A 31 -20.10 2.12 -12.16
CA LEU A 31 -21.09 2.37 -13.22
C LEU A 31 -20.40 2.87 -14.49
N LEU A 32 -19.62 3.95 -14.38
CA LEU A 32 -18.92 4.54 -15.53
C LEU A 32 -17.88 3.57 -16.12
N SER A 33 -17.17 2.86 -15.25
CA SER A 33 -16.18 1.86 -15.68
C SER A 33 -16.81 0.69 -16.43
N PHE A 34 -17.92 0.16 -15.91
CA PHE A 34 -18.65 -0.95 -16.54
C PHE A 34 -19.33 -0.52 -17.84
N MET A 35 -19.91 0.68 -17.92
CA MET A 35 -20.45 1.20 -19.18
C MET A 35 -19.36 1.32 -20.25
N GLY A 36 -18.20 1.88 -19.90
CA GLY A 36 -17.08 2.01 -20.82
C GLY A 36 -16.50 0.66 -21.25
N ALA A 37 -16.38 -0.29 -20.32
CA ALA A 37 -15.91 -1.63 -20.63
C ALA A 37 -16.91 -2.43 -21.48
N GLN A 38 -18.21 -2.33 -21.21
CA GLN A 38 -19.26 -2.94 -22.04
C GLN A 38 -19.19 -2.40 -23.47
N ALA A 39 -19.13 -1.07 -23.63
CA ALA A 39 -19.01 -0.45 -24.95
C ALA A 39 -17.75 -0.92 -25.71
N ALA A 40 -16.62 -1.05 -25.02
CA ALA A 40 -15.39 -1.55 -25.63
C ALA A 40 -15.51 -3.03 -26.05
N LEU A 41 -16.14 -3.87 -25.23
CA LEU A 41 -16.32 -5.30 -25.51
C LEU A 41 -17.33 -5.53 -26.65
N ASP A 42 -18.40 -4.75 -26.71
CA ASP A 42 -19.43 -4.87 -27.75
C ASP A 42 -18.94 -4.43 -29.14
N ASN A 43 -17.91 -3.56 -29.20
CA ASN A 43 -17.29 -3.10 -30.44
C ASN A 43 -15.94 -3.78 -30.72
N GLY A 44 -15.52 -4.71 -29.86
CA GLY A 44 -14.25 -5.41 -29.98
C GLY A 44 -14.27 -6.48 -31.07
N PRO A 45 -13.10 -6.99 -31.49
CA PRO A 45 -13.02 -8.04 -32.50
C PRO A 45 -13.65 -9.36 -32.04
N ASP A 46 -14.41 -9.99 -32.93
CA ASP A 46 -14.94 -11.35 -32.73
C ASP A 46 -13.77 -12.35 -32.63
N GLY A 47 -13.67 -13.10 -31.51
CA GLY A 47 -12.66 -14.16 -31.35
C GLY A 47 -11.79 -14.13 -30.10
N GLY A 48 -12.11 -13.27 -29.11
CA GLY A 48 -11.67 -13.45 -27.72
C GLY A 48 -10.28 -12.92 -27.35
N LYS A 49 -9.47 -12.45 -28.30
CA LYS A 49 -8.29 -11.63 -28.00
C LYS A 49 -8.67 -10.15 -28.08
N LEU A 50 -8.54 -9.46 -26.96
CA LEU A 50 -8.72 -8.01 -26.92
C LEU A 50 -7.55 -7.35 -27.67
N ASP A 51 -7.86 -6.52 -28.66
CA ASP A 51 -6.86 -5.73 -29.35
C ASP A 51 -6.40 -4.55 -28.47
N ALA A 52 -5.35 -3.86 -28.91
CA ALA A 52 -4.79 -2.74 -28.15
C ALA A 52 -5.80 -1.60 -27.95
N SER A 53 -6.71 -1.38 -28.91
CA SER A 53 -7.71 -0.32 -28.81
C SER A 53 -8.77 -0.64 -27.75
N THR A 54 -9.27 -1.88 -27.71
CA THR A 54 -10.21 -2.34 -26.68
C THR A 54 -9.58 -2.30 -25.30
N LEU A 55 -8.34 -2.76 -25.16
CA LEU A 55 -7.60 -2.72 -23.89
C LEU A 55 -7.41 -1.28 -23.39
N LEU A 56 -7.03 -0.36 -24.29
CA LEU A 56 -6.87 1.05 -23.95
C LEU A 56 -8.20 1.68 -23.53
N TYR A 57 -9.29 1.38 -24.24
CA TYR A 57 -10.62 1.90 -23.91
C TYR A 57 -11.06 1.46 -22.50
N ILE A 58 -10.95 0.15 -22.20
CA ILE A 58 -11.27 -0.40 -20.88
C ILE A 58 -10.41 0.27 -19.81
N ALA A 59 -9.10 0.34 -20.04
CA ALA A 59 -8.17 0.94 -19.08
C ALA A 59 -8.47 2.41 -18.81
N SER A 60 -8.72 3.20 -19.86
CA SER A 60 -9.12 4.60 -19.74
C SER A 60 -10.42 4.74 -18.96
N SER A 61 -11.41 3.88 -19.22
CA SER A 61 -12.71 3.90 -18.53
C SER A 61 -12.54 3.69 -17.02
N PHE A 62 -11.84 2.64 -16.60
CA PHE A 62 -11.62 2.36 -15.19
C PHE A 62 -10.73 3.39 -14.50
N GLY A 63 -9.60 3.75 -15.12
CA GLY A 63 -8.63 4.67 -14.53
C GLY A 63 -9.18 6.09 -14.36
N THR A 64 -9.84 6.63 -15.38
CA THR A 64 -10.39 8.00 -15.32
C THR A 64 -11.64 8.07 -14.44
N ALA A 65 -12.52 7.07 -14.50
CA ALA A 65 -13.67 7.00 -13.60
C ALA A 65 -13.23 6.95 -12.14
N LEU A 66 -12.19 6.18 -11.82
CA LEU A 66 -11.64 6.16 -10.46
C LEU A 66 -11.03 7.52 -10.09
N ALA A 67 -10.18 8.09 -10.95
CA ALA A 67 -9.53 9.39 -10.68
C ALA A 67 -10.56 10.46 -10.31
N VAL A 68 -11.60 10.63 -11.14
CA VAL A 68 -12.63 11.65 -10.95
C VAL A 68 -13.43 11.39 -9.68
N ASN A 69 -13.90 10.16 -9.47
CA ASN A 69 -14.74 9.87 -8.30
C ASN A 69 -13.95 9.93 -7.00
N VAL A 70 -12.68 9.49 -6.98
CA VAL A 70 -11.82 9.67 -5.80
C VAL A 70 -11.67 11.15 -5.53
N TRP A 71 -11.48 12.00 -6.56
CA TRP A 71 -11.34 13.44 -6.38
C TRP A 71 -12.61 14.08 -5.80
N VAL A 72 -13.78 13.72 -6.32
CA VAL A 72 -15.09 14.21 -5.86
C VAL A 72 -15.30 13.89 -4.37
N PHE A 73 -15.02 12.65 -3.97
CA PHE A 73 -15.29 12.16 -2.62
C PHE A 73 -14.07 12.18 -1.69
N TYR A 74 -12.92 12.69 -2.14
CA TYR A 74 -11.66 12.69 -1.38
C TYR A 74 -11.83 13.33 0.00
N ARG A 75 -12.53 14.47 0.05
CA ARG A 75 -12.81 15.21 1.30
C ARG A 75 -14.03 14.68 2.07
N VAL A 76 -14.82 13.79 1.48
CA VAL A 76 -16.03 13.23 2.11
C VAL A 76 -15.67 11.97 2.89
N THR A 77 -15.05 10.99 2.22
CA THR A 77 -14.72 9.68 2.82
C THR A 77 -13.25 9.29 2.67
N GLY A 78 -12.48 9.99 1.83
CA GLY A 78 -11.17 9.55 1.36
C GLY A 78 -11.22 8.78 0.05
N GLY A 79 -12.42 8.41 -0.43
CA GLY A 79 -12.63 7.75 -1.72
C GLY A 79 -11.96 6.38 -1.83
N MET A 80 -12.28 5.45 -0.93
CA MET A 80 -11.60 4.14 -0.92
C MET A 80 -12.09 3.24 -2.04
N PHE A 81 -13.40 3.12 -2.18
CA PHE A 81 -14.15 2.44 -3.23
C PHE A 81 -13.75 0.99 -3.57
N ASN A 82 -12.94 0.38 -2.72
CA ASN A 82 -12.30 -0.89 -2.94
C ASN A 82 -12.00 -1.54 -1.58
N PRO A 83 -12.49 -2.77 -1.31
CA PRO A 83 -12.17 -3.48 -0.08
C PRO A 83 -10.68 -3.70 0.16
N ALA A 84 -9.88 -3.93 -0.88
CA ALA A 84 -8.43 -4.13 -0.75
C ALA A 84 -7.71 -2.83 -0.35
N VAL A 85 -8.12 -1.69 -0.91
CA VAL A 85 -7.63 -0.37 -0.47
C VAL A 85 -8.06 -0.08 0.96
N THR A 86 -9.32 -0.37 1.29
CA THR A 86 -9.85 -0.22 2.66
C THR A 86 -9.05 -1.07 3.66
N LEU A 87 -8.74 -2.32 3.31
CA LEU A 87 -7.89 -3.21 4.11
C LEU A 87 -6.48 -2.62 4.28
N GLY A 88 -5.83 -2.16 3.21
CA GLY A 88 -4.52 -1.52 3.28
C GLY A 88 -4.52 -0.31 4.23
N LEU A 89 -5.52 0.56 4.11
CA LEU A 89 -5.67 1.71 5.01
C LEU A 89 -5.93 1.32 6.47
N VAL A 90 -6.59 0.17 6.71
CA VAL A 90 -6.72 -0.38 8.07
C VAL A 90 -5.38 -0.89 8.59
N LEU A 91 -4.61 -1.61 7.77
CA LEU A 91 -3.30 -2.15 8.16
C LEU A 91 -2.31 -1.04 8.55
N VAL A 92 -2.28 0.05 7.79
CA VAL A 92 -1.42 1.22 8.08
C VAL A 92 -1.99 2.15 9.15
N GLY A 93 -3.18 1.87 9.68
CA GLY A 93 -3.83 2.66 10.73
C GLY A 93 -4.50 3.96 10.26
N ALA A 94 -4.54 4.23 8.95
CA ALA A 94 -5.21 5.40 8.36
C ALA A 94 -6.75 5.31 8.45
N VAL A 95 -7.30 4.09 8.51
CA VAL A 95 -8.73 3.83 8.71
C VAL A 95 -8.92 2.92 9.92
N LYS A 96 -9.82 3.30 10.84
CA LYS A 96 -10.13 2.47 12.01
C LYS A 96 -10.91 1.21 11.58
N PRO A 97 -10.63 0.03 12.17
CA PRO A 97 -11.35 -1.21 11.83
C PRO A 97 -12.88 -1.09 11.93
N LEU A 98 -13.40 -0.42 12.98
CA LEU A 98 -14.84 -0.20 13.14
C LEU A 98 -15.46 0.65 12.02
N ARG A 99 -14.67 1.56 11.41
CA ARG A 99 -15.12 2.33 10.25
C ARG A 99 -15.19 1.43 9.01
N ALA A 100 -14.25 0.50 8.85
CA ALA A 100 -14.27 -0.46 7.75
C ALA A 100 -15.53 -1.35 7.77
N LEU A 101 -16.06 -1.68 8.95
CA LEU A 101 -17.32 -2.42 9.10
C LEU A 101 -18.54 -1.68 8.51
N ILE A 102 -18.48 -0.36 8.39
CA ILE A 102 -19.51 0.45 7.70
C ILE A 102 -19.20 0.53 6.20
N ILE A 103 -17.93 0.70 5.84
CA ILE A 103 -17.50 0.92 4.46
C ILE A 103 -17.73 -0.32 3.58
N LEU A 104 -17.32 -1.50 4.04
CA LEU A 104 -17.30 -2.72 3.23
C LEU A 104 -18.70 -3.13 2.73
N PRO A 105 -19.76 -3.15 3.55
CA PRO A 105 -21.10 -3.43 3.06
C PRO A 105 -21.58 -2.42 2.01
N MET A 106 -21.23 -1.14 2.17
CA MET A 106 -21.64 -0.09 1.23
C MET A 106 -20.93 -0.22 -0.12
N GLN A 107 -19.64 -0.56 -0.12
CA GLN A 107 -18.89 -0.86 -1.35
C GLN A 107 -19.46 -2.09 -2.07
N ILE A 108 -19.83 -3.14 -1.32
CA ILE A 108 -20.46 -4.36 -1.88
C ILE A 108 -21.80 -4.02 -2.53
N ALA A 109 -22.68 -3.33 -1.79
CA ALA A 109 -23.99 -2.93 -2.28
C ALA A 109 -23.87 -2.04 -3.53
N ALA A 110 -22.93 -1.10 -3.54
CA ALA A 110 -22.68 -0.20 -4.66
C ALA A 110 -22.15 -0.94 -5.90
N GLY A 111 -21.24 -1.90 -5.75
CA GLY A 111 -20.73 -2.68 -6.88
C GLY A 111 -21.79 -3.55 -7.55
N ILE A 112 -22.66 -4.17 -6.76
CA ILE A 112 -23.82 -4.92 -7.28
C ILE A 112 -24.80 -3.95 -7.95
N ALA A 113 -25.14 -2.83 -7.32
CA ALA A 113 -26.05 -1.84 -7.88
C ALA A 113 -25.54 -1.25 -9.20
N ALA A 114 -24.24 -0.96 -9.31
CA ALA A 114 -23.62 -0.47 -10.54
C ALA A 114 -23.73 -1.50 -11.68
N ALA A 115 -23.37 -2.76 -11.42
CA ALA A 115 -23.48 -3.82 -12.42
C ALA A 115 -24.94 -4.06 -12.85
N ALA A 116 -25.89 -4.05 -11.91
CA ALA A 116 -27.31 -4.22 -12.19
C ALA A 116 -27.85 -3.04 -13.02
N THR A 117 -27.39 -1.82 -12.74
CA THR A 117 -27.76 -0.63 -13.50
C THR A 117 -27.26 -0.71 -14.93
N VAL A 118 -26.00 -1.13 -15.16
CA VAL A 118 -25.48 -1.33 -16.52
C VAL A 118 -26.28 -2.39 -17.28
N SER A 119 -26.55 -3.52 -16.63
CA SER A 119 -27.36 -4.61 -17.21
C SER A 119 -28.79 -4.17 -17.58
N GLY A 120 -29.38 -3.27 -16.80
CA GLY A 120 -30.74 -2.75 -17.06
C GLY A 120 -30.81 -1.59 -18.06
N LEU A 121 -29.74 -0.79 -18.19
CA LEU A 121 -29.72 0.39 -19.06
C LEU A 121 -29.18 0.12 -20.45
N LEU A 122 -28.19 -0.78 -20.59
CA LEU A 122 -27.53 -1.05 -21.87
C LEU A 122 -28.17 -2.25 -22.57
N PRO A 123 -28.19 -2.27 -23.92
CA PRO A 123 -28.69 -3.41 -24.67
C PRO A 123 -27.74 -4.60 -24.54
N GLY A 124 -28.30 -5.81 -24.65
CA GLY A 124 -27.53 -7.05 -24.64
C GLY A 124 -27.17 -7.57 -23.23
N PRO A 125 -26.52 -8.74 -23.15
CA PRO A 125 -26.09 -9.31 -21.88
C PRO A 125 -24.90 -8.54 -21.28
N LEU A 126 -24.83 -8.49 -19.95
CA LEU A 126 -23.71 -7.90 -19.23
C LEU A 126 -22.43 -8.74 -19.44
N SER A 127 -21.40 -8.13 -20.04
CA SER A 127 -20.16 -8.80 -20.48
C SER A 127 -18.92 -8.42 -19.66
N VAL A 128 -19.07 -7.61 -18.60
CA VAL A 128 -17.95 -7.04 -17.83
C VAL A 128 -17.45 -7.92 -16.66
N THR A 129 -17.96 -9.15 -16.54
CA THR A 129 -17.57 -10.11 -15.50
C THR A 129 -16.13 -10.59 -15.70
N ASN A 130 -15.30 -10.48 -14.65
CA ASN A 130 -13.90 -10.92 -14.71
C ASN A 130 -13.77 -12.42 -15.06
N SER A 131 -12.80 -12.74 -15.90
CA SER A 131 -12.47 -14.11 -16.31
C SER A 131 -10.98 -14.26 -16.61
N LEU A 132 -10.43 -15.45 -16.37
CA LEU A 132 -9.12 -15.79 -16.88
C LEU A 132 -9.18 -15.88 -18.41
N GLY A 133 -8.18 -15.30 -19.08
CA GLY A 133 -8.02 -15.27 -20.53
C GLY A 133 -6.62 -15.66 -20.96
N SER A 134 -6.40 -15.79 -22.26
CA SER A 134 -5.05 -15.96 -22.85
C SER A 134 -4.23 -17.13 -22.29
N GLY A 135 -4.89 -18.23 -21.90
CA GLY A 135 -4.22 -19.40 -21.32
C GLY A 135 -3.70 -19.22 -19.90
N THR A 136 -4.11 -18.15 -19.21
CA THR A 136 -3.69 -17.85 -17.83
C THR A 136 -4.23 -18.90 -16.86
N SER A 137 -3.35 -19.54 -16.11
CA SER A 137 -3.71 -20.45 -15.02
C SER A 137 -4.27 -19.70 -13.80
N ILE A 138 -4.97 -20.41 -12.91
CA ILE A 138 -5.51 -19.84 -11.67
C ILE A 138 -4.40 -19.22 -10.80
N VAL A 139 -3.25 -19.89 -10.69
CA VAL A 139 -2.11 -19.41 -9.90
C VAL A 139 -1.52 -18.14 -10.52
N GLN A 140 -1.32 -18.11 -11.85
CA GLN A 140 -0.86 -16.90 -12.53
C GLN A 140 -1.86 -15.74 -12.32
N GLY A 141 -3.16 -16.01 -12.46
CA GLY A 141 -4.19 -15.00 -12.21
C GLY A 141 -4.16 -14.44 -10.79
N LEU A 142 -4.00 -15.30 -9.78
CA LEU A 142 -3.85 -14.89 -8.38
C LEU A 142 -2.68 -13.92 -8.18
N PHE A 143 -1.51 -14.24 -8.72
CA PHE A 143 -0.32 -13.39 -8.56
C PHE A 143 -0.39 -12.12 -9.40
N ILE A 144 -1.00 -12.15 -10.58
CA ILE A 144 -1.29 -10.94 -11.37
C ILE A 144 -2.18 -10.00 -10.55
N GLU A 145 -3.29 -10.49 -10.01
CA GLU A 145 -4.20 -9.72 -9.16
C GLU A 145 -3.49 -9.16 -7.91
N MET A 146 -2.59 -9.94 -7.30
CA MET A 146 -1.77 -9.51 -6.17
C MET A 146 -0.85 -8.34 -6.52
N PHE A 147 -0.03 -8.45 -7.55
CA PHE A 147 0.93 -7.40 -7.91
C PHE A 147 0.25 -6.13 -8.41
N LEU A 148 -0.81 -6.26 -9.22
CA LEU A 148 -1.57 -5.10 -9.71
C LEU A 148 -2.28 -4.37 -8.56
N THR A 149 -2.82 -5.10 -7.59
CA THR A 149 -3.39 -4.47 -6.39
C THR A 149 -2.31 -3.87 -5.51
N ALA A 150 -1.13 -4.50 -5.42
CA ALA A 150 -0.03 -3.96 -4.64
C ALA A 150 0.44 -2.60 -5.18
N GLN A 151 0.52 -2.44 -6.50
CA GLN A 151 0.81 -1.17 -7.16
C GLN A 151 -0.24 -0.10 -6.82
N LEU A 152 -1.53 -0.45 -6.84
CA LEU A 152 -2.62 0.44 -6.44
C LEU A 152 -2.50 0.89 -4.98
N VAL A 153 -2.34 -0.05 -4.05
CA VAL A 153 -2.30 0.27 -2.62
C VAL A 153 -1.01 1.03 -2.25
N LEU A 154 0.14 0.72 -2.87
CA LEU A 154 1.36 1.53 -2.71
C LEU A 154 1.14 2.97 -3.19
N THR A 155 0.46 3.15 -4.32
CA THR A 155 0.10 4.48 -4.84
C THR A 155 -0.74 5.24 -3.81
N VAL A 156 -1.74 4.58 -3.20
CA VAL A 156 -2.57 5.19 -2.14
C VAL A 156 -1.71 5.59 -0.94
N TYR A 157 -0.78 4.75 -0.50
CA TYR A 157 0.06 5.10 0.65
C TYR A 157 0.93 6.32 0.38
N PHE A 158 1.71 6.29 -0.69
CA PHE A 158 2.69 7.35 -0.94
C PHE A 158 2.09 8.66 -1.45
N LEU A 159 0.92 8.63 -2.11
CA LEU A 159 0.30 9.86 -2.58
C LEU A 159 -0.79 10.40 -1.64
N ALA A 160 -1.55 9.53 -0.96
CA ALA A 160 -2.69 9.95 -0.15
C ALA A 160 -2.46 9.86 1.36
N VAL A 161 -1.78 8.81 1.85
CA VAL A 161 -1.53 8.64 3.29
C VAL A 161 -0.38 9.52 3.73
N GLU A 162 0.75 9.44 3.05
CA GLU A 162 1.88 10.35 3.24
C GLU A 162 1.46 11.77 2.83
N LYS A 163 1.73 12.72 3.72
CA LYS A 163 1.35 14.13 3.53
C LYS A 163 2.54 14.89 3.01
N HIS A 164 2.41 15.40 1.79
CA HIS A 164 3.41 16.20 1.10
C HIS A 164 2.70 17.19 0.18
N ARG A 165 3.45 18.11 -0.45
CA ARG A 165 2.89 19.18 -1.29
C ARG A 165 1.98 18.72 -2.44
N ALA A 166 2.16 17.48 -2.92
CA ALA A 166 1.40 16.92 -4.03
C ALA A 166 0.27 15.98 -3.59
N THR A 167 -0.04 15.86 -2.29
CA THR A 167 -1.13 14.99 -1.80
C THR A 167 -2.50 15.32 -2.43
N PHE A 168 -2.72 16.58 -2.85
CA PHE A 168 -3.97 16.94 -3.55
C PHE A 168 -4.12 16.28 -4.94
N LEU A 169 -3.01 15.83 -5.55
CA LEU A 169 -2.99 15.09 -6.82
C LEU A 169 -3.13 13.58 -6.64
N ALA A 170 -3.22 13.08 -5.40
CA ALA A 170 -3.37 11.65 -5.14
C ALA A 170 -4.50 10.97 -5.93
N PRO A 171 -5.71 11.59 -6.10
CA PRO A 171 -6.77 10.99 -6.91
C PRO A 171 -6.33 10.68 -8.35
N VAL A 172 -5.54 11.57 -8.97
CA VAL A 172 -5.03 11.38 -10.34
C VAL A 172 -4.05 10.21 -10.38
N GLY A 173 -3.07 10.19 -9.47
CA GLY A 173 -2.09 9.09 -9.40
C GLY A 173 -2.76 7.74 -9.15
N ILE A 174 -3.76 7.68 -8.26
CA ILE A 174 -4.56 6.48 -7.99
C ILE A 174 -5.29 6.00 -9.25
N GLY A 175 -5.92 6.90 -10.01
CA GLY A 175 -6.57 6.54 -11.26
C GLY A 175 -5.60 6.08 -12.35
N VAL A 176 -4.43 6.72 -12.46
CA VAL A 176 -3.35 6.28 -13.37
C VAL A 176 -2.85 4.89 -12.99
N SER A 177 -2.75 4.58 -11.69
CA SER A 177 -2.39 3.24 -11.21
C SER A 177 -3.38 2.18 -11.66
N VAL A 178 -4.69 2.48 -11.58
CA VAL A 178 -5.75 1.59 -12.08
C VAL A 178 -5.78 1.50 -13.61
N PHE A 179 -5.49 2.59 -14.32
CA PHE A 179 -5.30 2.57 -15.77
C PHE A 179 -4.18 1.59 -16.17
N ILE A 180 -3.00 1.70 -15.54
CA ILE A 180 -1.87 0.79 -15.78
C ILE A 180 -2.26 -0.66 -15.46
N ALA A 181 -2.96 -0.89 -14.35
CA ALA A 181 -3.41 -2.23 -13.99
C ALA A 181 -4.37 -2.85 -15.02
N HIS A 182 -5.25 -2.05 -15.62
CA HIS A 182 -6.13 -2.53 -16.68
C HIS A 182 -5.38 -2.77 -18.00
N MET A 183 -4.43 -1.89 -18.38
CA MET A 183 -3.59 -2.14 -19.54
C MET A 183 -2.80 -3.46 -19.40
N ALA A 184 -2.25 -3.72 -18.21
CA ALA A 184 -1.42 -4.90 -17.96
C ALA A 184 -2.22 -6.19 -17.72
N GLY A 185 -3.35 -6.12 -17.02
CA GLY A 185 -4.04 -7.30 -16.49
C GLY A 185 -5.27 -7.77 -17.28
N THR A 186 -5.91 -6.90 -18.07
CA THR A 186 -7.28 -7.16 -18.56
C THR A 186 -7.33 -8.41 -19.44
N ASN A 187 -6.32 -8.62 -20.29
CA ASN A 187 -6.25 -9.77 -21.18
C ASN A 187 -5.99 -11.12 -20.47
N PHE A 188 -5.57 -11.08 -19.20
CA PHE A 188 -5.19 -12.26 -18.43
C PHE A 188 -6.22 -12.63 -17.36
N THR A 189 -6.76 -11.64 -16.64
CA THR A 189 -7.69 -11.86 -15.52
C THR A 189 -9.00 -11.06 -15.64
N GLY A 190 -9.11 -10.20 -16.66
CA GLY A 190 -10.12 -9.15 -16.74
C GLY A 190 -9.85 -7.96 -15.81
N THR A 191 -8.74 -7.98 -15.06
CA THR A 191 -8.35 -7.01 -14.01
C THR A 191 -9.44 -6.84 -12.95
N GLY A 192 -9.38 -7.65 -11.90
CA GLY A 192 -10.21 -7.50 -10.72
C GLY A 192 -9.77 -6.32 -9.88
N ILE A 193 -8.61 -6.43 -9.22
CA ILE A 193 -7.91 -5.52 -8.29
C ILE A 193 -8.76 -4.89 -7.19
N ASN A 194 -10.03 -5.27 -7.14
CA ASN A 194 -11.10 -4.72 -6.33
C ASN A 194 -12.18 -5.81 -6.20
N PRO A 195 -12.33 -6.43 -5.00
CA PRO A 195 -13.29 -7.51 -4.83
C PRO A 195 -14.74 -7.15 -5.20
N VAL A 196 -15.19 -5.91 -4.99
CA VAL A 196 -16.58 -5.51 -5.34
C VAL A 196 -16.78 -5.24 -6.82
N ARG A 197 -15.71 -4.86 -7.53
CA ARG A 197 -15.70 -4.79 -9.00
C ARG A 197 -15.90 -6.15 -9.63
N SER A 198 -15.36 -7.20 -9.01
CA SER A 198 -15.49 -8.58 -9.47
C SER A 198 -16.79 -9.23 -9.01
N LEU A 199 -17.22 -8.95 -7.78
CA LEU A 199 -18.46 -9.50 -7.21
C LEU A 199 -19.71 -9.00 -7.94
N GLY A 200 -19.81 -7.69 -8.21
CA GLY A 200 -21.02 -7.07 -8.74
C GLY A 200 -21.55 -7.76 -10.01
N PRO A 201 -20.77 -7.81 -11.11
CA PRO A 201 -21.17 -8.50 -12.33
C PRO A 201 -21.44 -9.99 -12.11
N ALA A 202 -20.63 -10.69 -11.29
CA ALA A 202 -20.83 -12.11 -11.01
C ALA A 202 -22.19 -12.41 -10.34
N VAL A 203 -22.63 -11.54 -9.42
CA VAL A 203 -23.96 -11.62 -8.78
C VAL A 203 -25.06 -11.40 -9.83
N VAL A 204 -24.94 -10.34 -10.64
CA VAL A 204 -25.97 -9.95 -11.61
C VAL A 204 -26.12 -10.99 -12.72
N THR A 205 -25.02 -11.56 -13.20
CA THR A 205 -25.05 -12.61 -14.24
C THR A 205 -25.25 -14.02 -13.68
N GLY A 206 -25.28 -14.19 -12.35
CA GLY A 206 -25.28 -15.51 -11.71
C GLY A 206 -24.07 -16.38 -12.05
N SER A 207 -22.94 -15.76 -12.44
CA SER A 207 -21.78 -16.47 -12.98
C SER A 207 -20.59 -16.40 -12.03
N PHE A 208 -20.49 -17.40 -11.15
CA PHE A 208 -19.36 -17.60 -10.25
C PHE A 208 -18.49 -18.73 -10.76
N ARG A 209 -17.37 -18.39 -11.38
CA ARG A 209 -16.37 -19.39 -11.75
C ARG A 209 -15.74 -19.99 -10.49
N GLY A 210 -15.37 -21.27 -10.53
CA GLY A 210 -14.78 -21.97 -9.36
C GLY A 210 -13.51 -21.31 -8.80
N TYR A 211 -12.85 -20.45 -9.59
CA TYR A 211 -11.70 -19.66 -9.19
C TYR A 211 -12.02 -18.21 -8.75
N HIS A 212 -13.29 -17.82 -8.57
CA HIS A 212 -13.68 -16.44 -8.22
C HIS A 212 -12.96 -15.93 -6.96
N TRP A 213 -12.55 -16.83 -6.06
CA TRP A 213 -11.78 -16.51 -4.86
C TRP A 213 -10.45 -15.78 -5.15
N ILE A 214 -9.85 -15.91 -6.35
CA ILE A 214 -8.61 -15.19 -6.67
C ILE A 214 -8.81 -13.68 -6.70
N TYR A 215 -10.02 -13.21 -7.06
CA TYR A 215 -10.39 -11.79 -7.07
C TYR A 215 -10.65 -11.23 -5.66
N TRP A 216 -10.57 -12.07 -4.64
CA TRP A 216 -10.58 -11.69 -3.23
C TRP A 216 -9.20 -11.85 -2.62
N LEU A 217 -8.63 -13.06 -2.73
CA LEU A 217 -7.34 -13.37 -2.13
C LEU A 217 -6.20 -12.58 -2.77
N GLY A 218 -6.18 -12.47 -4.10
CA GLY A 218 -5.15 -11.70 -4.82
C GLY A 218 -5.09 -10.26 -4.34
N PRO A 219 -6.19 -9.50 -4.39
CA PRO A 219 -6.22 -8.13 -3.87
C PRO A 219 -5.86 -8.00 -2.39
N CYS A 220 -6.29 -8.94 -1.53
CA CYS A 220 -5.89 -8.95 -0.12
C CYS A 220 -4.37 -9.17 0.07
N LEU A 221 -3.78 -10.11 -0.67
CA LEU A 221 -2.33 -10.32 -0.68
C LEU A 221 -1.58 -9.10 -1.21
N GLY A 222 -2.14 -8.42 -2.21
CA GLY A 222 -1.59 -7.17 -2.74
C GLY A 222 -1.56 -6.07 -1.68
N ALA A 223 -2.64 -5.89 -0.93
CA ALA A 223 -2.70 -4.93 0.17
C ALA A 223 -1.69 -5.25 1.29
N LEU A 224 -1.52 -6.53 1.63
CA LEU A 224 -0.51 -6.99 2.60
C LEU A 224 0.91 -6.72 2.10
N LEU A 225 1.21 -7.03 0.83
CA LEU A 225 2.52 -6.78 0.23
C LEU A 225 2.86 -5.28 0.24
N SER A 226 1.91 -4.42 -0.15
CA SER A 226 2.10 -2.97 -0.08
C SER A 226 2.35 -2.50 1.34
N PHE A 227 1.60 -3.03 2.31
CA PHE A 227 1.78 -2.69 3.72
C PHE A 227 3.17 -3.07 4.22
N THR A 228 3.67 -4.25 3.87
CA THR A 228 5.04 -4.69 4.21
C THR A 228 6.08 -3.77 3.59
N VAL A 229 6.02 -3.51 2.28
CA VAL A 229 6.98 -2.65 1.58
C VAL A 229 6.97 -1.24 2.16
N TYR A 230 5.78 -0.65 2.34
CA TYR A 230 5.63 0.67 2.92
C TYR A 230 6.18 0.74 4.35
N SER A 231 5.87 -0.24 5.19
CA SER A 231 6.35 -0.27 6.57
C SER A 231 7.86 -0.40 6.66
N LEU A 232 8.48 -1.19 5.77
CA LEU A 232 9.94 -1.29 5.67
C LEU A 232 10.56 0.06 5.26
N LEU A 233 10.02 0.73 4.24
CA LEU A 233 10.52 2.04 3.80
C LEU A 233 10.34 3.11 4.87
N LYS A 234 9.22 3.11 5.60
CA LYS A 234 9.01 4.01 6.74
C LYS A 234 9.96 3.71 7.90
N GLY A 235 10.18 2.45 8.22
CA GLY A 235 11.12 2.04 9.28
C GLY A 235 12.58 2.33 8.94
N LEU A 236 12.91 2.44 7.65
CA LEU A 236 14.22 2.88 7.16
C LEU A 236 14.31 4.39 6.92
N GLU A 237 13.27 5.15 7.30
CA GLU A 237 13.22 6.61 7.14
C GLU A 237 13.56 7.04 5.71
N TYR A 238 12.81 6.53 4.73
CA TYR A 238 13.08 6.69 3.30
C TYR A 238 13.37 8.14 2.85
N GLN A 239 12.90 9.15 3.58
CA GLN A 239 13.14 10.57 3.32
C GLN A 239 14.64 10.92 3.36
N ILE A 240 15.44 10.20 4.14
CA ILE A 240 16.90 10.38 4.21
C ILE A 240 17.57 10.05 2.87
N ALA A 241 16.99 9.14 2.09
CA ALA A 241 17.56 8.75 0.79
C ALA A 241 17.44 9.86 -0.27
N ASN A 242 16.49 10.79 -0.12
CA ASN A 242 16.31 11.93 -1.01
C ASN A 242 15.79 13.15 -0.23
N PRO A 243 16.66 13.83 0.54
CA PRO A 243 16.28 14.93 1.43
C PRO A 243 15.80 16.15 0.65
N GLY A 244 14.88 16.94 1.22
CA GLY A 244 14.35 18.15 0.59
C GLY A 244 13.32 17.92 -0.51
N GLN A 245 13.03 16.67 -0.89
CA GLN A 245 12.11 16.39 -1.99
C GLN A 245 10.64 16.74 -1.69
N ASP A 246 10.26 16.67 -0.41
CA ASP A 246 8.93 17.01 0.09
C ASP A 246 8.84 18.46 0.60
N ALA A 247 9.94 19.20 0.56
CA ALA A 247 10.02 20.58 1.02
C ALA A 247 9.03 21.50 0.27
N GLY A 248 8.44 22.43 1.02
CA GLY A 248 7.47 23.39 0.50
C GLY A 248 8.09 24.51 -0.34
N ASP A 249 9.37 24.79 -0.11
CA ASP A 249 10.11 25.87 -0.74
C ASP A 249 11.60 25.46 -0.94
N PRO A 250 12.34 26.19 -1.79
CA PRO A 250 13.74 25.85 -2.08
C PRO A 250 14.69 26.02 -0.89
N GLU A 251 14.38 26.88 0.08
CA GLU A 251 15.24 27.12 1.24
C GLU A 251 15.18 25.91 2.18
N THR A 252 13.98 25.46 2.52
CA THR A 252 13.77 24.24 3.33
C THR A 252 14.33 23.00 2.64
N ALA A 253 14.20 22.90 1.31
CA ALA A 253 14.79 21.81 0.53
C ALA A 253 16.33 21.76 0.68
N ASN A 254 16.96 22.93 0.62
CA ASN A 254 18.40 23.07 0.71
C ASN A 254 18.90 22.81 2.15
N GLU A 255 18.17 23.29 3.16
CA GLU A 255 18.47 23.01 4.57
C GLU A 255 18.42 21.51 4.89
N GLU A 256 17.38 20.81 4.45
CA GLU A 256 17.26 19.36 4.64
C GLU A 256 18.38 18.59 3.91
N ALA A 257 18.74 19.02 2.70
CA ALA A 257 19.82 18.42 1.93
C ALA A 257 21.20 18.61 2.59
N ILE A 258 21.46 19.79 3.15
CA ILE A 258 22.68 20.09 3.91
C ILE A 258 22.74 19.23 5.18
N ALA A 259 21.66 19.19 5.96
CA ALA A 259 21.59 18.40 7.20
C ALA A 259 21.83 16.90 6.95
N ALA A 260 21.25 16.35 5.87
CA ALA A 260 21.47 14.96 5.47
C ALA A 260 22.92 14.69 5.02
N ALA A 261 23.55 15.65 4.33
CA ALA A 261 24.96 15.54 3.94
C ALA A 261 25.90 15.54 5.16
N GLU A 262 25.61 16.38 6.15
CA GLU A 262 26.36 16.45 7.42
C GLU A 262 26.22 15.15 8.23
N MET A 263 25.01 14.62 8.38
CA MET A 263 24.77 13.32 9.01
C MET A 263 25.52 12.19 8.30
N GLY A 264 25.53 12.20 6.96
CA GLY A 264 26.29 11.24 6.15
C GLY A 264 27.79 11.32 6.43
N GLN A 265 28.35 12.53 6.56
CA GLN A 265 29.75 12.73 6.91
C GLN A 265 30.08 12.22 8.33
N GLU A 266 29.21 12.49 9.32
CA GLU A 266 29.39 12.00 10.69
C GLU A 266 29.33 10.47 10.78
N GLY A 267 28.38 9.84 10.10
CA GLY A 267 28.29 8.38 10.00
C GLY A 267 29.55 7.76 9.38
N LEU A 268 30.04 8.33 8.28
CA LEU A 268 31.31 7.92 7.64
C LEU A 268 32.52 8.14 8.54
N ALA A 269 32.56 9.23 9.31
CA ALA A 269 33.63 9.52 10.27
C ALA A 269 33.65 8.50 11.41
N MET A 270 32.49 8.09 11.93
CA MET A 270 32.36 7.04 12.95
C MET A 270 32.81 5.66 12.44
N VAL A 271 32.46 5.31 11.20
CA VAL A 271 32.92 4.05 10.58
C VAL A 271 34.44 4.07 10.37
N ARG A 272 35.00 5.19 9.92
CA ARG A 272 36.45 5.36 9.75
C ARG A 272 37.21 5.34 11.08
N SER A 273 36.65 5.90 12.16
CA SER A 273 37.28 5.86 13.49
C SER A 273 37.28 4.45 14.09
N ARG A 274 36.18 3.68 13.93
CA ARG A 274 36.11 2.26 14.30
C ARG A 274 37.04 1.38 13.45
N SER A 275 37.17 1.68 12.16
CA SER A 275 38.13 0.99 11.28
C SER A 275 39.58 1.26 11.69
N ARG A 276 39.92 2.49 12.12
CA ARG A 276 41.24 2.84 12.65
C ARG A 276 41.52 2.26 14.05
N SER A 277 40.51 2.10 14.90
CA SER A 277 40.70 1.48 16.22
C SER A 277 40.89 -0.04 16.15
N MET A 278 40.37 -0.69 15.10
CA MET A 278 40.64 -2.11 14.81
C MET A 278 41.99 -2.36 14.11
N SER A 279 42.68 -1.31 13.67
CA SER A 279 43.97 -1.42 12.96
C SER A 279 45.19 -1.06 13.82
N VAL A 280 45.08 -1.05 15.16
CA VAL A 280 46.26 -0.90 16.03
C VAL A 280 46.94 -2.26 16.15
N PRO A 281 48.18 -2.45 15.65
CA PRO A 281 48.92 -3.69 15.86
C PRO A 281 49.25 -3.86 17.34
N ASN A 282 49.18 -5.12 17.79
CA ASN A 282 49.19 -5.59 19.17
C ASN A 282 50.48 -5.33 19.99
N ASP A 283 51.34 -4.39 19.62
CA ASP A 283 52.69 -4.27 20.21
C ASP A 283 52.72 -3.60 21.60
N MET A 284 51.71 -2.81 21.95
CA MET A 284 51.71 -2.07 23.23
C MET A 284 51.15 -2.89 24.42
N MET A 285 50.29 -3.89 24.16
CA MET A 285 49.76 -4.78 25.20
C MET A 285 50.78 -5.84 25.62
N PHE A 286 51.51 -6.43 24.66
CA PHE A 286 52.53 -7.45 24.97
C PHE A 286 53.75 -6.90 25.74
N LYS A 287 54.04 -5.60 25.63
CA LYS A 287 55.16 -4.98 26.35
C LYS A 287 54.84 -4.77 27.84
N LYS A 288 53.61 -4.34 28.16
CA LYS A 288 53.16 -4.16 29.55
C LYS A 288 53.00 -5.49 30.28
N GLU A 289 52.52 -6.53 29.61
CA GLU A 289 52.39 -7.86 30.23
C GLU A 289 53.75 -8.52 30.49
N ARG A 290 54.74 -8.35 29.59
CA ARG A 290 56.11 -8.85 29.79
C ARG A 290 56.84 -8.14 30.94
N GLU A 291 56.66 -6.83 31.10
CA GLU A 291 57.26 -6.08 32.21
C GLU A 291 56.61 -6.44 33.56
N ALA A 292 55.30 -6.70 33.59
CA ALA A 292 54.59 -7.14 34.79
C ALA A 292 54.95 -8.58 35.20
N ALA A 293 55.17 -9.47 34.22
CA ALA A 293 55.59 -10.86 34.48
C ALA A 293 57.03 -10.94 35.01
N MET A 294 57.96 -10.12 34.49
CA MET A 294 59.33 -10.09 35.01
C MET A 294 59.43 -9.58 36.45
N ARG A 295 58.58 -8.63 36.87
CA ARG A 295 58.56 -8.16 38.26
C ARG A 295 57.98 -9.17 39.25
N ARG A 296 57.17 -10.13 38.80
CA ARG A 296 56.58 -11.18 39.65
C ARG A 296 57.50 -12.37 39.88
N ALA A 297 58.57 -12.53 39.10
CA ALA A 297 59.48 -13.67 39.18
C ALA A 297 60.70 -13.45 40.12
N SER A 298 60.82 -12.29 40.78
CA SER A 298 62.00 -11.91 41.57
C SER A 298 61.77 -11.79 43.08
N VAL A 299 60.67 -12.34 43.61
CA VAL A 299 60.39 -12.33 45.06
C VAL A 299 60.57 -13.76 45.61
N PRO A 300 61.52 -14.01 46.53
CA PRO A 300 61.67 -15.32 47.16
C PRO A 300 60.48 -15.67 48.07
N GLU A 301 60.04 -16.92 48.04
CA GLU A 301 59.03 -17.48 48.97
C GLU A 301 59.56 -17.54 50.41
N GLU A 302 58.92 -16.84 51.35
CA GLU A 302 59.08 -17.09 52.79
C GLU A 302 58.12 -18.20 53.24
N SER A 303 58.65 -19.17 53.99
CA SER A 303 57.90 -20.34 54.50
C SER A 303 56.90 -19.94 55.61
N PRO A 304 55.81 -20.69 55.79
CA PRO A 304 54.70 -20.28 56.66
C PRO A 304 55.02 -20.49 58.15
N MET A 305 54.79 -19.47 58.99
CA MET A 305 54.71 -19.64 60.44
C MET A 305 53.27 -19.94 60.89
N SER A 306 53.21 -20.86 61.86
CA SER A 306 52.06 -21.50 62.48
C SER A 306 51.17 -20.55 63.30
N ALA A 307 49.89 -20.94 63.40
CA ALA A 307 48.84 -20.30 64.20
C ALA A 307 49.13 -20.34 65.71
N ALA A 308 49.69 -19.25 66.23
CA ALA A 308 49.55 -18.79 67.61
C ALA A 308 50.05 -17.34 67.62
N ASP A 309 49.14 -16.38 67.63
CA ASP A 309 49.26 -15.06 68.28
C ASP A 309 48.03 -14.21 67.89
N VAL A 310 47.02 -14.17 68.78
CA VAL A 310 46.63 -13.00 69.61
C VAL A 310 45.67 -12.06 68.83
N VAL A 311 44.36 -12.17 69.08
CA VAL A 311 43.53 -11.29 69.96
C VAL A 311 43.62 -9.81 69.60
#